data_AF-A0A6V7NUH8-F1
#
_entry.id   AF-A0A6V7NUH8-F1
#
_cell.length_a   1.000
_cell.length_b   1.000
_cell.length_c   1.000
_cell.angle_alpha   90.00
_cell.angle_beta   90.00
_cell.angle_gamma   90.00
#
_symmetry.space_group_name_H-M   'P 1'
#
loop_
_entity.id
_entity.type
_entity.pdbx_description
1 polymer ?
#
loop_
_entity_poly.entity_id
_entity_poly.type
_entity_poly.pdbx_seq_one_letter_code
_entity_poly.pdbx_strand_id
1 'polypeptide(L)'
;MDSGATFTMLPRRAYNRVENTMIDYFSGFPHLHRIENSTGQHGLDLCYAYEGTFDAYPSMSFHFAAVGGEGDVELGLLKERLFMVLPGTFCLALGAWDEDMSVIGAVQQANLRLIYDLGAQQLQFADANCRQA
;
A
#
# COMPACT_ATOMS: atom_id res chain seq x y z
N MET A 1 -1.62 -6.53 11.35
CA MET A 1 -1.63 -7.37 10.12
C MET A 1 -2.94 -8.09 10.09
N ASP A 2 -3.69 -7.98 9.00
CA ASP A 2 -4.97 -8.69 8.85
C ASP A 2 -5.11 -9.14 7.40
N SER A 3 -4.96 -10.45 7.16
CA SER A 3 -5.15 -11.04 5.83
C SER A 3 -6.63 -11.13 5.42
N GLY A 4 -7.57 -10.89 6.34
CA GLY A 4 -9.00 -10.81 6.07
C GLY A 4 -9.44 -9.49 5.43
N ALA A 5 -8.60 -8.45 5.49
CA ALA A 5 -8.78 -7.22 4.75
C ALA A 5 -8.00 -7.25 3.42
N THR A 6 -8.65 -6.91 2.32
CA THR A 6 -7.99 -6.90 0.99
C THR A 6 -6.86 -5.88 0.92
N PHE A 7 -7.18 -4.62 1.24
CA PHE A 7 -6.24 -3.49 1.20
C PHE A 7 -5.92 -2.99 2.60
N THR A 8 -4.81 -2.28 2.72
CA THR A 8 -4.45 -1.59 3.96
C THR A 8 -5.38 -0.41 4.20
N MET A 9 -5.95 -0.35 5.40
CA MET A 9 -6.77 0.76 5.87
C MET A 9 -5.94 1.60 6.85
N LEU A 10 -5.86 2.90 6.60
CA LEU A 10 -5.16 3.87 7.45
C LEU A 10 -6.17 4.80 8.12
N PRO A 11 -5.89 5.29 9.34
CA PRO A 11 -6.65 6.40 9.92
C PRO A 11 -6.73 7.54 8.90
N ARG A 12 -7.91 8.14 8.72
CA ARG A 12 -8.17 9.13 7.67
C ARG A 12 -7.10 10.21 7.56
N ARG A 13 -6.60 10.71 8.70
CA ARG A 13 -5.52 11.72 8.74
C ARG A 13 -4.21 11.24 8.11
N ALA A 14 -3.84 9.99 8.34
CA ALA A 14 -2.64 9.39 7.77
C ALA A 14 -2.84 9.10 6.27
N TYR A 15 -3.97 8.52 5.89
CA TYR A 15 -4.32 8.27 4.49
C TYR A 15 -4.25 9.56 3.66
N ASN A 16 -4.89 10.65 4.11
CA ASN A 16 -4.92 11.92 3.38
C ASN A 16 -3.51 12.48 3.11
N ARG A 17 -2.53 12.23 3.98
CA ARG A 17 -1.14 12.64 3.75
C ARG A 17 -0.48 11.84 2.63
N VAL A 18 -0.69 10.52 2.64
CA VAL A 18 -0.20 9.64 1.57
C VAL A 18 -0.88 10.02 0.25
N GLU A 19 -2.21 10.15 0.25
CA GLU A 19 -2.99 10.52 -0.94
C GLU A 19 -2.52 11.84 -1.55
N ASN A 20 -2.39 12.90 -0.75
CA ASN A 20 -1.92 14.21 -1.25
C ASN A 20 -0.50 14.12 -1.81
N THR A 21 0.39 13.38 -1.16
CA THR A 21 1.77 13.19 -1.65
C THR A 21 1.78 12.46 -2.99
N MET A 22 0.91 11.45 -3.16
CA MET A 22 0.75 10.73 -4.43
C MET A 22 0.16 11.65 -5.51
N ILE A 23 -0.83 12.48 -5.17
CA ILE A 23 -1.40 13.47 -6.09
C ILE A 23 -0.32 14.44 -6.57
N ASP A 24 0.48 14.98 -5.66
CA ASP A 24 1.56 15.90 -5.97
C ASP A 24 2.61 15.22 -6.88
N TYR A 25 3.02 14.00 -6.55
CA TYR A 25 3.94 13.22 -7.39
C TYR A 25 3.39 13.00 -8.81
N PHE A 26 2.14 12.54 -8.92
CA PHE A 26 1.53 12.23 -10.22
C PHE A 26 1.18 13.47 -11.05
N SER A 27 1.10 14.66 -10.44
CA SER A 27 0.90 15.92 -11.16
C SER A 27 2.01 16.25 -12.16
N GLY A 28 3.21 15.67 -11.97
CA GLY A 28 4.33 15.80 -12.90
C GLY A 28 4.19 15.02 -14.21
N PHE A 29 3.15 14.20 -14.36
CA PHE A 29 2.95 13.32 -15.53
C PHE A 29 1.72 13.76 -16.33
N PRO A 30 1.89 14.51 -17.44
CA PRO A 30 0.78 15.13 -18.16
C PRO A 30 -0.16 14.15 -18.87
N HIS A 31 0.26 12.89 -19.04
CA HIS A 31 -0.53 11.82 -19.66
C HIS A 31 -1.35 11.02 -18.64
N LEU A 32 -1.25 11.35 -17.34
CA LEU A 32 -2.08 10.77 -16.30
C LEU A 32 -3.32 11.63 -16.09
N HIS A 33 -4.49 10.98 -16.09
CA HIS A 33 -5.77 11.64 -15.82
C HIS A 33 -6.37 11.07 -14.55
N ARG A 34 -6.52 11.90 -13.52
CA ARG A 34 -7.20 11.48 -12.28
C ARG A 34 -8.64 11.14 -12.60
N ILE A 35 -9.08 9.95 -12.17
CA ILE A 35 -10.45 9.48 -12.36
C ILE A 35 -11.34 10.10 -11.29
N GLU A 36 -12.39 10.81 -11.71
CA GLU A 36 -13.43 11.32 -10.80
C GLU A 36 -14.34 10.16 -10.32
N ASN A 37 -14.81 10.25 -9.07
CA ASN A 37 -15.61 9.19 -8.44
C ASN A 37 -14.95 7.80 -8.50
N SER A 38 -13.62 7.76 -8.34
CA SER A 38 -12.77 6.57 -8.27
C SER A 38 -13.33 5.52 -7.29
N THR A 39 -13.79 5.92 -6.10
CA THR A 39 -14.36 5.01 -5.10
C THR A 39 -15.59 4.27 -5.65
N GLY A 40 -16.48 4.97 -6.37
CA GLY A 40 -17.67 4.36 -6.97
C GLY A 40 -17.36 3.41 -8.13
N GLN A 41 -16.27 3.63 -8.87
CA GLN A 41 -15.89 2.84 -10.04
C GLN A 41 -14.96 1.66 -9.71
N HIS A 42 -14.05 1.85 -8.75
CA HIS A 42 -12.95 0.93 -8.47
C HIS A 42 -12.87 0.51 -6.99
N GLY A 43 -13.66 1.10 -6.11
CA GLY A 43 -13.59 0.83 -4.67
C GLY A 43 -12.35 1.40 -3.98
N LEU A 44 -11.61 2.29 -4.64
CA LEU A 44 -10.38 2.92 -4.16
C LEU A 44 -10.43 4.43 -4.40
N ASP A 45 -9.92 5.23 -3.47
CA ASP A 45 -10.14 6.68 -3.48
C ASP A 45 -9.26 7.45 -4.48
N LEU A 46 -8.08 6.91 -4.83
CA LEU A 46 -7.16 7.54 -5.77
C LEU A 46 -6.85 6.64 -6.96
N CYS A 47 -7.35 6.99 -8.14
CA CYS A 47 -7.12 6.29 -9.39
C CYS A 47 -6.74 7.24 -10.52
N TYR A 48 -5.93 6.75 -11.46
CA TYR A 48 -5.51 7.45 -12.67
C TYR A 48 -5.71 6.57 -13.90
N ALA A 49 -6.20 7.16 -14.97
CA ALA A 49 -6.20 6.60 -16.31
C ALA A 49 -4.97 7.09 -17.08
N TYR A 50 -4.48 6.26 -18.00
CA TYR A 50 -3.37 6.59 -18.89
C TYR A 50 -3.49 5.82 -20.22
N GLU A 51 -2.94 6.41 -21.28
CA GLU A 51 -2.78 5.73 -22.57
C GLU A 51 -1.37 5.16 -22.71
N GLY A 52 -1.25 4.00 -23.37
CA GLY A 52 0.04 3.36 -23.59
C GLY A 52 0.61 2.69 -22.33
N THR A 53 1.86 3.00 -22.00
CA THR A 53 2.60 2.39 -20.89
C THR A 53 2.96 3.42 -19.84
N PHE A 54 2.72 3.09 -18.57
CA PHE A 54 3.19 3.87 -17.43
C PHE A 54 3.96 2.95 -16.49
N ASP A 55 5.19 3.31 -16.13
CA ASP A 55 6.06 2.52 -15.24
C ASP A 55 6.78 3.36 -14.16
N ALA A 56 6.49 4.66 -14.08
CA ALA A 56 7.07 5.56 -13.08
C ALA A 56 6.27 5.54 -11.76
N TYR A 57 6.12 4.36 -11.16
CA TYR A 57 5.41 4.20 -9.89
C TYR A 57 6.35 4.51 -8.71
N PRO A 58 5.92 5.34 -7.73
CA PRO A 58 6.70 5.55 -6.52
C PRO A 58 6.60 4.32 -5.60
N SER A 59 7.57 4.17 -4.70
CA SER A 59 7.51 3.23 -3.59
C SER A 59 7.12 3.93 -2.29
N MET A 60 6.64 3.17 -1.31
CA MET A 60 6.37 3.63 0.05
C MET A 60 6.87 2.58 1.03
N SER A 61 7.19 2.98 2.26
CA SER A 61 7.57 2.03 3.31
C SER A 61 6.80 2.27 4.59
N PHE A 62 6.50 1.18 5.31
CA PHE A 62 6.04 1.25 6.69
C PHE A 62 7.21 1.02 7.63
N HIS A 63 7.38 1.91 8.60
CA HIS A 63 8.42 1.82 9.62
C HIS A 63 7.80 1.31 10.92
N PHE A 64 8.28 0.18 11.41
CA PHE A 64 7.84 -0.44 12.66
C PHE A 64 8.95 -0.33 13.70
N ALA A 65 8.58 -0.11 14.97
CA ALA A 65 9.56 -0.16 16.05
C ALA A 65 10.20 -1.56 16.15
N ALA A 66 11.52 -1.61 16.27
CA ALA A 66 12.22 -2.87 16.48
C ALA A 66 11.93 -3.45 17.88
N VAL A 67 11.93 -4.78 18.00
CA VAL A 67 11.77 -5.41 19.31
C VAL A 67 13.08 -5.36 20.06
N GLY A 68 13.06 -4.84 21.30
CA GLY A 68 14.21 -4.83 22.20
C GLY A 68 15.07 -3.55 22.17
N GLY A 69 14.72 -2.51 21.41
CA GLY A 69 15.45 -1.24 21.47
C GLY A 69 15.38 -0.35 20.23
N GLU A 70 16.37 0.55 20.14
CA GLU A 70 16.42 1.68 19.22
C GLU A 70 16.45 1.29 17.74
N GLY A 71 15.73 2.05 16.92
CA GLY A 71 15.65 1.88 15.48
C GLY A 71 14.27 1.42 15.00
N ASP A 72 14.15 1.35 13.69
CA ASP A 72 12.98 0.88 12.98
C ASP A 72 13.30 -0.28 12.03
N VAL A 73 12.30 -1.10 11.79
CA VAL A 73 12.31 -2.14 10.77
C VAL A 73 11.37 -1.70 9.67
N GLU A 74 11.89 -1.67 8.45
CA GLU A 74 11.19 -1.16 7.29
C GLU A 74 10.49 -2.30 6.52
N LEU A 75 9.20 -2.13 6.24
CA LEU A 75 8.46 -2.92 5.26
C LEU A 75 8.28 -2.10 3.98
N GLY A 76 9.09 -2.39 2.96
CA GLY A 76 9.01 -1.76 1.65
C GLY A 76 7.80 -2.24 0.83
N LEU A 77 7.05 -1.28 0.28
CA LEU A 77 5.96 -1.48 -0.65
C LEU A 77 6.34 -0.93 -2.03
N LEU A 78 6.64 -1.87 -2.92
CA LEU A 78 6.84 -1.58 -4.34
C LEU A 78 5.51 -1.58 -5.10
N LYS A 79 5.56 -1.31 -6.40
CA LYS A 79 4.42 -1.21 -7.32
C LYS A 79 3.35 -2.27 -7.05
N GLU A 80 3.74 -3.54 -6.96
CA GLU A 80 2.85 -4.70 -6.84
C GLU A 80 2.09 -4.76 -5.51
N ARG A 81 2.60 -4.10 -4.46
CA ARG A 81 1.97 -4.03 -3.13
C ARG A 81 1.32 -2.69 -2.86
N LEU A 82 1.56 -1.68 -3.68
CA LEU A 82 1.09 -0.31 -3.46
C LEU A 82 0.02 0.11 -4.46
N PHE A 83 -0.03 -0.49 -5.64
CA PHE A 83 -0.98 -0.14 -6.69
C PHE A 83 -1.73 -1.36 -7.21
N MET A 84 -3.04 -1.20 -7.38
CA MET A 84 -3.82 -2.08 -8.24
C MET A 84 -3.67 -1.57 -9.67
N VAL A 85 -3.05 -2.37 -10.54
CA VAL A 85 -2.84 -2.02 -11.95
C VAL A 85 -3.81 -2.82 -12.82
N LEU A 86 -4.60 -2.11 -13.61
CA LEU A 86 -5.54 -2.61 -14.60
C LEU A 86 -5.14 -2.10 -15.99
N PRO A 87 -5.69 -2.65 -17.09
CA PRO A 87 -5.44 -2.11 -18.42
C PRO A 87 -5.85 -0.63 -18.52
N GLY A 88 -4.88 0.27 -18.77
CA GLY A 88 -5.11 1.71 -18.92
C GLY A 88 -5.46 2.48 -17.64
N THR A 89 -5.47 1.81 -16.48
CA THR A 89 -5.83 2.42 -15.19
C THR A 89 -4.98 1.87 -14.07
N PHE A 90 -4.65 2.68 -13.08
CA PHE A 90 -4.15 2.16 -11.80
C PHE A 90 -4.76 2.93 -10.63
N CYS A 91 -4.81 2.29 -9.47
CA CYS A 91 -5.31 2.87 -8.23
C CYS A 91 -4.35 2.63 -7.08
N LEU A 92 -4.23 3.61 -6.17
CA LEU A 92 -3.53 3.43 -4.90
C LEU A 92 -4.27 2.37 -4.07
N ALA A 93 -3.60 1.27 -3.74
CA ALA A 93 -4.19 0.11 -3.07
C ALA A 93 -4.24 0.28 -1.53
N LEU A 94 -4.61 1.47 -1.08
CA LEU A 94 -4.79 1.86 0.31
C LEU A 94 -6.17 2.51 0.47
N GLY A 95 -6.76 2.44 1.66
CA GLY A 95 -8.01 3.12 1.98
C GLY A 95 -7.96 3.92 3.27
N ALA A 96 -8.92 4.83 3.43
CA ALA A 96 -9.16 5.54 4.69
C ALA A 96 -10.33 4.93 5.47
N TRP A 97 -10.25 5.00 6.79
CA TRP A 97 -11.39 4.80 7.68
C TRP A 97 -11.34 5.76 8.87
N ASP A 98 -12.45 5.82 9.62
CA ASP A 98 -12.63 6.72 10.76
C ASP A 98 -12.21 6.09 12.10
N GLU A 99 -11.38 5.05 12.05
CA GLU A 99 -10.80 4.39 13.22
C GLU A 99 -9.36 4.88 13.46
N ASP A 100 -8.96 4.98 14.73
CA ASP A 100 -7.62 5.43 15.16
C ASP A 100 -6.56 4.33 15.09
N MET A 101 -6.79 3.29 14.29
CA MET A 101 -5.85 2.18 14.08
C MET A 101 -5.57 1.96 12.60
N SER A 102 -4.46 1.30 12.28
CA SER A 102 -4.15 0.87 10.91
C SER A 102 -4.34 -0.64 10.77
N VAL A 103 -4.82 -1.07 9.61
CA VAL A 103 -4.85 -2.48 9.21
C VAL A 103 -3.94 -2.65 8.01
N ILE A 104 -2.93 -3.51 8.11
CA ILE A 104 -2.12 -3.92 6.96
C ILE A 104 -2.84 -5.09 6.27
N GLY A 105 -3.36 -4.87 5.06
CA GLY A 105 -4.17 -5.83 4.31
C GLY A 105 -3.37 -6.88 3.54
N ALA A 106 -4.08 -7.85 2.96
CA ALA A 106 -3.52 -9.00 2.24
C ALA A 106 -2.62 -8.59 1.06
N VAL A 107 -2.97 -7.55 0.30
CA VAL A 107 -2.15 -7.06 -0.83
C VAL A 107 -0.79 -6.57 -0.36
N GLN A 108 -0.73 -5.79 0.72
CA GLN A 108 0.54 -5.34 1.31
C GLN A 108 1.33 -6.47 2.00
N GLN A 109 0.66 -7.57 2.33
CA GLN A 109 1.29 -8.78 2.88
C GLN A 109 1.79 -9.76 1.81
N ALA A 110 1.46 -9.55 0.53
CA ALA A 110 1.81 -10.49 -0.53
C ALA A 110 3.33 -10.65 -0.69
N ASN A 111 3.81 -11.84 -1.02
CA ASN A 111 5.25 -12.14 -1.15
C ASN A 111 6.07 -11.84 0.13
N LEU A 112 5.45 -11.90 1.31
CA LEU A 112 6.16 -11.83 2.58
C LEU A 112 6.10 -13.19 3.29
N ARG A 113 7.20 -13.56 3.93
CA ARG A 113 7.18 -14.55 4.99
C ARG A 113 6.85 -13.84 6.30
N LEU A 114 5.67 -14.10 6.84
CA LEU A 114 5.22 -13.59 8.12
C LEU A 114 5.31 -14.68 9.19
N ILE A 115 5.95 -14.38 10.32
CA ILE A 115 6.05 -15.29 11.48
C ILE A 115 5.44 -14.59 12.68
N TYR A 116 4.37 -15.17 13.21
CA TYR A 116 3.74 -14.76 14.47
C TYR A 116 4.38 -15.57 15.61
N ASP A 117 5.45 -15.03 16.21
CA ASP A 117 6.13 -15.67 17.33
C ASP A 117 5.43 -15.29 18.64
N LEU A 118 4.48 -16.14 19.06
CA LEU A 118 3.72 -15.94 20.29
C LEU A 118 4.59 -16.12 21.55
N GLY A 119 5.69 -16.88 21.47
CA GLY A 119 6.60 -17.10 22.60
C GLY A 119 7.44 -15.86 22.89
N ALA A 120 7.95 -15.21 21.84
CA ALA A 120 8.70 -13.96 21.96
C ALA A 120 7.81 -12.70 21.95
N GLN A 121 6.51 -12.85 21.66
CA GLN A 121 5.55 -11.76 21.44
C GLN A 121 5.96 -10.80 20.31
N GLN A 122 6.39 -11.37 19.19
CA GLN A 122 6.91 -10.60 18.05
C GLN A 122 6.25 -11.02 16.75
N LEU A 123 6.17 -10.07 15.83
CA LEU A 123 5.90 -10.32 14.42
C LEU A 123 7.21 -10.13 13.66
N GLN A 124 7.61 -11.14 12.90
CA GLN A 124 8.76 -11.06 12.01
C GLN A 124 8.26 -11.08 10.57
N PHE A 125 8.90 -10.30 9.71
CA PHE A 125 8.61 -10.27 8.29
C PHE A 125 9.89 -10.21 7.48
N ALA A 126 9.89 -10.86 6.33
CA ALA A 126 10.93 -10.78 5.32
C ALA A 126 10.31 -10.98 3.94
N ASP A 127 10.92 -10.41 2.91
CA ASP A 127 10.53 -10.71 1.53
C ASP A 127 10.71 -12.20 1.23
N ALA A 128 9.75 -12.74 0.48
CA ALA A 128 9.71 -14.14 0.07
C ALA A 128 9.34 -14.24 -1.41
N ASN A 129 10.01 -15.12 -2.15
CA ASN A 129 9.62 -15.44 -3.51
C ASN A 129 8.57 -16.56 -3.52
N CYS A 130 7.29 -16.21 -3.54
CA CYS A 130 6.18 -17.18 -3.53
C CYS A 130 5.91 -17.83 -4.90
N ARG A 131 6.68 -17.51 -5.95
CA ARG A 131 6.58 -18.18 -7.26
C ARG A 131 7.36 -19.49 -7.34
N GLN A 132 8.22 -19.75 -6.36
CA GLN A 132 8.95 -21.01 -6.22
C GLN A 132 8.32 -21.75 -5.03
N ALA A 133 7.28 -22.54 -5.32
CA ALA A 133 6.66 -23.45 -4.37
C ALA A 133 6.98 -24.89 -4.75
#